data_AF-A0A7J8U4V4-F1
#
_entry.id   AF-A0A7J8U4V4-F1
#
_cell.length_a   1.000
_cell.length_b   1.000
_cell.length_c   1.000
_cell.angle_alpha   90.00
_cell.angle_beta   90.00
_cell.angle_gamma   90.00
#
_symmetry.space_group_name_H-M   'P 1'
#
loop_
_entity.id
_entity.type
_entity.pdbx_description
1 polymer ?
#
loop_
_entity_poly.entity_id
_entity_poly.type
_entity_poly.pdbx_seq_one_letter_code
_entity_poly.pdbx_strand_id
1 'polypeptide(L)'
;MVKINYDTVYQAHSLNSCTRLVARGLSEHVIGIQTIKNDYIPSVCAIEALACIQAVNMGAELRLRDLTMEGNARTITANKRRINRSRSAGDRDRKNNRKETFCWVRWRPTSLNKKKLISLE
;
A
#
# COMPACT_ATOMS: atom_id res chain seq x y z
N MET A 1 -19.19 -1.52 -3.79
CA MET A 1 -17.82 -0.97 -3.71
C MET A 1 -16.99 -1.97 -2.95
N VAL A 2 -15.85 -2.41 -3.51
CA VAL A 2 -14.94 -3.34 -2.83
C VAL A 2 -13.83 -2.54 -2.18
N LYS A 3 -13.42 -2.96 -0.99
CA LYS A 3 -12.31 -2.39 -0.26
C LYS A 3 -11.17 -3.39 -0.23
N ILE A 4 -9.96 -2.98 -0.64
CA ILE A 4 -8.75 -3.78 -0.51
C ILE A 4 -7.90 -3.17 0.58
N ASN A 5 -7.75 -3.91 1.68
CA ASN A 5 -6.81 -3.55 2.73
C ASN A 5 -5.46 -4.19 2.43
N TYR A 6 -4.39 -3.42 2.58
CA TYR A 6 -3.04 -3.94 2.49
C TYR A 6 -2.24 -3.65 3.75
N ASP A 7 -1.39 -4.59 4.12
CA ASP A 7 -0.40 -4.45 5.18
C ASP A 7 0.93 -5.01 4.69
N THR A 8 2.02 -4.43 5.19
CA THR A 8 3.36 -4.78 4.71
C THR A 8 4.32 -5.02 5.87
N VAL A 9 5.21 -6.00 5.69
CA VAL A 9 6.31 -6.30 6.61
C VAL A 9 7.60 -6.25 5.82
N TYR A 10 8.61 -5.55 6.36
CA TYR A 10 9.91 -5.37 5.73
C TYR A 10 11.04 -5.78 6.65
N GLN A 11 11.96 -6.60 6.14
CA GLN A 11 13.18 -7.03 6.83
C GLN A 11 14.39 -6.38 6.17
N ALA A 12 14.90 -5.30 6.79
CA ALA A 12 15.96 -4.48 6.21
C ALA A 12 17.28 -5.23 5.94
N HIS A 13 17.64 -6.22 6.78
CA HIS A 13 18.89 -6.95 6.65
C HIS A 13 18.95 -7.85 5.41
N SER A 14 17.81 -8.45 5.03
CA SER A 14 17.70 -9.33 3.87
C SER A 14 17.11 -8.61 2.65
N LEU A 15 16.68 -7.35 2.81
CA LEU A 15 15.87 -6.61 1.83
C LEU A 15 14.58 -7.34 1.44
N ASN A 16 14.12 -8.28 2.26
CA ASN A 16 12.93 -9.06 1.99
C ASN A 16 11.70 -8.39 2.57
N SER A 17 10.57 -8.72 1.97
CA SER A 17 9.29 -8.19 2.36
C SER A 17 8.16 -9.17 2.14
N CYS A 18 7.05 -8.90 2.81
CA CYS A 18 5.79 -9.57 2.58
C CYS A 18 4.67 -8.54 2.56
N THR A 19 3.80 -8.63 1.56
CA THR A 19 2.58 -7.85 1.46
C THR A 19 1.40 -8.79 1.68
N ARG A 20 0.46 -8.39 2.54
CA ARG A 20 -0.82 -9.06 2.72
C ARG A 20 -1.93 -8.18 2.20
N LEU A 21 -2.77 -8.72 1.31
CA LEU A 21 -3.94 -8.07 0.75
C LEU A 21 -5.21 -8.80 1.20
N VAL A 22 -6.25 -8.04 1.54
CA VAL A 22 -7.57 -8.57 1.87
C VAL A 22 -8.62 -7.74 1.15
N ALA A 23 -9.32 -8.34 0.19
CA ALA A 23 -10.44 -7.74 -0.51
C ALA A 23 -11.75 -8.05 0.21
N ARG A 24 -12.52 -7.01 0.51
CA ARG A 24 -13.82 -7.07 1.21
C ARG A 24 -14.93 -6.46 0.37
N GLY A 25 -16.04 -7.19 0.27
CA GLY A 25 -17.26 -6.73 -0.40
C GLY A 25 -18.07 -5.75 0.44
N LEU A 26 -19.27 -5.41 -0.03
CA LEU A 26 -20.15 -4.42 0.62
C LEU A 26 -20.63 -4.82 2.02
N SER A 27 -20.73 -6.11 2.31
CA SER A 27 -21.12 -6.63 3.63
C SER A 27 -19.92 -7.05 4.48
N GLU A 28 -18.73 -6.47 4.22
CA GLU A 28 -17.45 -6.80 4.88
C GLU A 28 -17.01 -8.27 4.74
N HIS A 29 -17.74 -9.07 3.96
CA HIS A 29 -17.33 -10.44 3.62
C HIS A 29 -16.04 -10.41 2.80
N VAL A 30 -15.12 -11.30 3.13
CA VAL A 30 -13.87 -11.44 2.41
C VAL A 30 -14.12 -12.14 1.08
N ILE A 31 -13.77 -11.48 -0.02
CA ILE A 31 -13.90 -12.01 -1.39
C ILE A 31 -12.56 -12.43 -1.98
N GLY A 32 -11.45 -12.11 -1.31
CA GLY A 32 -10.12 -12.52 -1.73
C GLY A 32 -9.07 -12.19 -0.69
N ILE A 33 -8.03 -13.02 -0.62
CA ILE A 33 -6.84 -12.80 0.19
C ILE A 33 -5.62 -13.13 -0.67
N GLN A 34 -4.59 -12.30 -0.60
CA GLN A 34 -3.31 -12.58 -1.24
C GLN A 34 -2.18 -12.31 -0.26
N THR A 35 -1.14 -13.13 -0.30
CA THR A 35 0.11 -12.90 0.44
C THR A 35 1.26 -13.02 -0.55
N ILE A 36 2.02 -11.95 -0.71
CA ILE A 36 3.05 -11.83 -1.74
C ILE A 36 4.38 -11.57 -1.04
N LYS A 37 5.34 -12.47 -1.25
CA LYS A 37 6.72 -12.26 -0.82
C LYS A 37 7.45 -11.47 -1.91
N ASN A 38 8.22 -10.47 -1.53
CA ASN A 38 9.07 -9.73 -2.46
C ASN A 38 10.49 -9.65 -1.90
N ASP A 39 11.45 -9.96 -2.76
CA ASP A 39 12.87 -9.92 -2.43
C ASP A 39 13.49 -8.64 -3.01
N TYR A 40 14.64 -8.23 -2.45
CA TYR A 40 15.42 -7.08 -2.93
C TYR A 40 14.68 -5.73 -2.94
N ILE A 41 13.79 -5.49 -1.96
CA ILE A 41 13.09 -4.22 -1.84
C ILE A 41 13.99 -3.17 -1.18
N PRO A 42 14.24 -2.02 -1.83
CA PRO A 42 15.26 -1.06 -1.38
C PRO A 42 14.84 -0.22 -0.18
N SER A 43 13.54 -0.16 0.15
CA SER A 43 13.06 0.62 1.29
C SER A 43 11.63 0.28 1.73
N VAL A 44 11.27 0.70 2.94
CA VAL A 44 9.89 0.68 3.45
C VAL A 44 8.95 1.60 2.64
N CYS A 45 9.47 2.59 1.90
CA CYS A 45 8.61 3.36 1.00
C CYS A 45 8.28 2.56 -0.27
N ALA A 46 9.24 1.81 -0.78
CA ALA A 46 9.08 1.01 -1.98
C ALA A 46 8.10 -0.15 -1.78
N ILE A 47 8.12 -0.81 -0.61
CA ILE A 47 7.16 -1.88 -0.27
C ILE A 47 5.71 -1.35 -0.21
N GLU A 48 5.47 -0.16 0.36
CA GLU A 48 4.13 0.43 0.44
C GLU A 48 3.60 0.80 -0.95
N ALA A 49 4.46 1.37 -1.81
CA ALA A 49 4.12 1.64 -3.21
C ALA A 49 3.84 0.35 -3.99
N LEU A 50 4.66 -0.69 -3.77
CA LEU A 50 4.46 -2.00 -4.37
C LEU A 50 3.15 -2.65 -3.91
N ALA A 51 2.81 -2.54 -2.63
CA ALA A 51 1.56 -3.05 -2.08
C ALA A 51 0.34 -2.36 -2.71
N CYS A 52 0.42 -1.06 -3.00
CA CYS A 52 -0.61 -0.36 -3.77
C CYS A 52 -0.77 -0.94 -5.19
N ILE A 53 0.34 -1.21 -5.88
CA ILE A 53 0.31 -1.82 -7.23
C ILE A 53 -0.30 -3.23 -7.17
N GLN A 54 0.11 -4.03 -6.19
CA GLN A 54 -0.39 -5.38 -5.97
C GLN A 54 -1.90 -5.37 -5.65
N ALA A 55 -2.38 -4.40 -4.87
CA ALA A 55 -3.80 -4.22 -4.61
C ALA A 55 -4.60 -3.87 -5.88
N VAL A 56 -4.04 -3.05 -6.78
CA VAL A 56 -4.67 -2.77 -8.09
C VAL A 56 -4.72 -4.04 -8.95
N ASN A 57 -3.63 -4.82 -8.99
CA ASN A 57 -3.59 -6.07 -9.74
C ASN A 57 -4.63 -7.08 -9.22
N MET A 58 -4.72 -7.25 -7.90
CA MET A 58 -5.76 -8.06 -7.26
C MET A 58 -7.16 -7.57 -7.66
N GLY A 59 -7.37 -6.26 -7.72
CA GLY A 59 -8.64 -5.69 -8.18
C GLY A 59 -8.95 -5.99 -9.64
N ALA A 60 -7.94 -5.98 -10.51
CA ALA A 60 -8.06 -6.35 -11.92
C ALA A 60 -8.37 -7.85 -12.09
N GLU A 61 -7.69 -8.72 -11.34
CA GLU A 61 -7.95 -10.17 -11.31
C GLU A 61 -9.38 -10.49 -10.85
N LEU A 62 -9.86 -9.76 -9.84
CA LEU A 62 -11.25 -9.83 -9.36
C LEU A 62 -12.27 -9.09 -10.27
N ARG A 63 -11.81 -8.54 -11.41
CA ARG A 63 -12.63 -7.81 -12.40
C ARG A 63 -13.45 -6.66 -11.81
N LEU A 64 -12.89 -5.97 -10.82
CA LEU A 64 -13.54 -4.87 -10.12
C LEU A 64 -13.49 -3.59 -10.96
N ARG A 65 -14.63 -2.89 -11.06
CA ARG A 65 -14.73 -1.58 -11.71
C ARG A 65 -14.44 -0.41 -10.76
N ASP A 66 -14.71 -0.60 -9.48
CA ASP A 66 -14.53 0.42 -8.45
C ASP A 66 -13.97 -0.25 -7.20
N LEU A 67 -12.79 0.21 -6.78
CA LEU A 67 -12.17 -0.22 -5.55
C LEU A 67 -11.59 0.94 -4.75
N THR A 68 -11.56 0.76 -3.44
CA THR A 68 -10.88 1.64 -2.49
C THR A 68 -9.76 0.85 -1.84
N MET A 69 -8.55 1.39 -1.86
CA MET A 69 -7.39 0.80 -1.20
C MET A 69 -7.11 1.55 0.10
N GLU A 70 -6.81 0.80 1.16
CA GLU A 70 -6.42 1.34 2.45
C GLU A 70 -5.26 0.53 3.02
N GLY A 71 -4.17 1.22 3.36
CA GLY A 71 -3.05 0.60 4.06
C GLY A 71 -2.51 1.47 5.17
N ASN A 72 -1.77 0.83 6.07
CA ASN A 72 -1.12 1.44 7.22
C ASN A 72 0.25 2.01 6.85
N ALA A 73 0.26 3.01 5.96
CA ALA A 73 1.48 3.68 5.53
C ALA A 73 2.07 4.55 6.66
N ARG A 74 2.85 3.94 7.55
CA ARG A 74 3.51 4.65 8.67
C ARG A 74 4.64 5.60 8.23
N THR A 75 5.22 5.37 7.05
CA THR A 75 6.50 5.98 6.63
C THR A 75 6.37 7.22 5.77
N ILE A 76 5.23 7.43 5.09
CA ILE A 76 5.06 8.58 4.18
C ILE A 76 5.06 9.92 4.94
N THR A 77 4.70 9.92 6.22
CA THR A 77 4.61 11.14 7.06
C THR A 77 5.84 11.41 7.93
N ALA A 78 6.75 10.43 8.08
CA ALA A 78 7.93 10.59 8.93
C ALA A 78 9.04 11.45 8.29
N ASN A 79 9.03 11.61 6.96
CA ASN A 79 10.08 12.32 6.23
C ASN A 79 9.97 13.85 6.27
N LYS A 80 8.81 14.42 6.65
CA LYS A 80 8.71 15.88 6.89
C LYS A 80 9.44 16.34 8.16
N ARG A 81 9.77 15.44 9.09
CA ARG A 81 10.36 15.80 10.40
C ARG A 81 11.90 15.76 10.43
N ARG A 82 12.56 15.10 9.48
CA ARG A 82 14.03 15.05 9.44
C ARG A 82 14.67 16.33 8.89
N ILE A 83 13.96 17.09 8.04
CA ILE A 83 14.47 18.35 7.49
C ILE A 83 14.41 19.51 8.51
N ASN A 84 13.56 19.41 9.54
CA ASN A 84 13.41 20.47 10.56
C ASN A 84 14.18 20.21 11.88
N ARG A 85 14.92 19.10 12.02
CA ARG A 85 15.55 18.70 13.30
C ARG A 85 17.00 19.14 13.50
N SER A 86 17.57 19.91 12.58
CA SER A 86 18.88 20.56 12.79
C SER A 86 18.79 21.82 13.66
N ARG A 87 17.60 22.19 14.15
CA ARG A 87 17.40 23.28 15.11
C ARG A 87 16.53 22.78 16.25
N SER A 88 16.89 23.17 17.47
CA SER A 88 16.27 22.86 18.77
C SER A 88 16.44 21.44 19.33
N ALA A 89 17.51 21.30 20.11
CA ALA A 89 17.58 20.43 21.28
C ALA A 89 16.47 20.79 22.29
N GLY A 90 16.01 19.81 23.07
CA GLY A 90 15.20 20.09 24.26
C GLY A 90 14.02 19.14 24.49
N ASP A 91 14.29 18.15 25.34
CA ASP A 91 13.41 17.60 26.36
C ASP A 91 12.19 16.71 26.07
N ARG A 92 11.99 15.88 27.08
CA ARG A 92 11.12 14.71 27.22
C ARG A 92 9.65 15.12 27.29
N ASP A 93 8.82 14.48 26.46
CA ASP A 93 7.51 14.01 26.90
C ASP A 93 6.95 12.96 25.93
N ARG A 94 6.93 11.70 26.39
CA ARG A 94 6.56 10.53 25.61
C ARG A 94 5.05 10.31 25.67
N LYS A 95 4.25 11.29 25.23
CA LYS A 95 2.82 11.08 24.92
C LYS A 95 2.70 10.49 23.52
N ASN A 96 2.45 9.18 23.51
CA ASN A 96 2.30 8.31 22.35
C ASN A 96 1.01 8.63 21.56
N ASN A 97 0.90 9.84 21.00
CA ASN A 97 -0.11 10.17 19.99
C ASN A 97 0.33 9.59 18.64
N ARG A 98 0.11 8.27 18.48
CA ARG A 98 0.35 7.55 17.22
C ARG A 98 -0.64 8.03 16.18
N LYS A 99 -0.21 8.95 15.32
CA LYS A 99 -0.98 9.36 14.14
C LYS A 99 -0.84 8.26 13.09
N GLU A 100 -1.78 7.32 13.10
CA GLU A 100 -1.97 6.39 11.98
C GLU A 100 -2.33 7.23 10.75
N THR A 101 -1.47 7.17 9.73
CA THR A 101 -1.73 7.87 8.47
C THR A 101 -2.23 6.81 7.49
N PHE A 102 -3.52 6.88 7.16
CA PHE A 102 -4.14 5.98 6.21
C PHE A 102 -3.96 6.56 4.79
N CYS A 103 -3.38 5.77 3.89
CA CYS A 103 -3.36 6.12 2.48
C CYS A 103 -4.65 5.61 1.83
N TRP A 104 -5.53 6.56 1.47
CA TRP A 104 -6.76 6.28 0.74
C TRP A 104 -6.54 6.54 -0.73
N VAL A 105 -6.63 5.49 -1.55
CA VAL A 105 -6.59 5.62 -3.00
C VAL A 105 -7.87 5.04 -3.56
N ARG A 106 -8.65 5.87 -4.24
CA ARG A 106 -9.80 5.42 -5.03
C ARG A 106 -9.32 5.18 -6.45
N TRP A 107 -9.45 3.94 -6.90
CA TRP A 107 -9.12 3.59 -8.27
C TRP A 107 -10.40 3.36 -9.07
N ARG A 108 -10.47 3.97 -10.26
CA ARG A 108 -11.47 3.69 -11.29
C ARG A 108 -10.72 3.49 -12.61
N PRO A 109 -10.90 2.37 -13.30
CA PRO A 109 -10.40 2.22 -14.66
C PRO A 109 -11.21 3.15 -15.56
N THR A 110 -10.59 4.20 -16.09
CA THR A 110 -11.09 4.85 -17.31
C THR A 110 -11.02 3.82 -18.42
N SER A 111 -12.14 3.59 -19.10
CA SER A 111 -12.32 2.59 -20.17
C SER A 111 -11.01 2.26 -20.89
N LEU A 112 -10.48 1.06 -20.67
CA LEU A 112 -9.39 0.54 -21.48
C LEU A 112 -9.82 0.61 -22.94
N ASN A 113 -9.16 1.46 -23.71
CA ASN A 113 -9.29 1.49 -25.15
C ASN A 113 -8.80 0.12 -25.65
N LYS A 114 -9.71 -0.73 -26.16
CA LYS A 114 -9.50 -2.14 -26.55
C LYS A 114 -8.49 -2.35 -27.71
N LYS A 115 -7.55 -1.44 -27.96
CA LYS A 115 -6.69 -1.44 -29.15
C LYS A 115 -5.20 -1.70 -28.89
N LYS A 116 -4.78 -2.09 -27.68
CA LYS A 116 -3.39 -2.53 -27.42
C LYS A 116 -3.36 -3.94 -26.85
N LEU A 117 -3.78 -4.89 -27.67
CA LEU A 117 -3.60 -6.32 -27.43
C LEU A 117 -3.34 -6.97 -28.78
N ILE A 118 -2.22 -6.62 -29.42
CA ILE A 118 -1.69 -7.33 -30.58
C ILE A 118 -0.16 -7.36 -30.49
N SER A 119 0.35 -8.59 -30.52
CA SER A 119 1.70 -9.05 -30.86
C SER A 119 2.87 -8.71 -29.91
N LEU A 120 3.23 -9.71 -29.11
CA LEU A 120 4.62 -10.18 -29.03
C LEU A 120 4.53 -11.70 -29.25
N GLU A 121 4.80 -12.11 -30.49
CA GLU A 121 5.37 -13.43 -30.76
C GLU A 121 6.82 -13.47 -30.25
#